data_AF-A0A397H9J0-F1
#
_entry.id   AF-A0A397H9J0-F1
#
_cell.length_a   1.000
_cell.length_b   1.000
_cell.length_c   1.000
_cell.angle_alpha   90.00
_cell.angle_beta   90.00
_cell.angle_gamma   90.00
#
_symmetry.space_group_name_H-M   'P 1'
#
loop_
_entity.id
_entity.type
_entity.pdbx_description
1 polymer ?
#
loop_
_entity_poly.entity_id
_entity_poly.type
_entity_poly.pdbx_seq_one_letter_code
_entity_poly.pdbx_strand_id
1 'polypeptide(L)'
;MSSVQKEREAKRKGHLIKPAINCTSSTLEKRAKKIATKIQSNFNNDINKIYHPSDKIKLKTLEFSVNQTEYQVNFEHKNQLDENNRIQSIVKVVDHGQISRDSYQDLAATDYHMERAYLVFNKRIEITNYMNQIIKISLINMKGKDKLENIEAEEPDIADVDIIKEVTDTIGMGVLRSAKDILCYIIPHLQKKQVLNSSDPIIHLRISDDGRNVGRKIKHVMVTFMILNHENKSHDADYHYTVALYPGTENYDTLKFVLNPFLEELRSFKNNGLEC
;
A
#
# COMPACT_ATOMS: atom_id res chain seq x y z
N MET A 1 32.49 -38.31 -46.82
CA MET A 1 32.68 -37.35 -45.70
C MET A 1 33.36 -38.09 -44.55
N SER A 2 34.57 -37.69 -44.14
CA SER A 2 35.31 -38.39 -43.07
C SER A 2 34.59 -38.29 -41.72
N SER A 3 34.82 -39.26 -40.83
CA SER A 3 34.27 -39.30 -39.45
C SER A 3 34.45 -37.96 -38.71
N VAL A 4 35.61 -37.33 -38.92
CA VAL A 4 35.98 -36.02 -38.35
C VAL A 4 35.08 -34.88 -38.85
N GLN A 5 34.63 -34.94 -40.11
CA GLN A 5 33.72 -33.94 -40.68
C GLN A 5 32.32 -34.04 -40.04
N LYS A 6 31.82 -35.26 -39.84
CA LYS A 6 30.52 -35.53 -39.19
C LYS A 6 30.54 -35.14 -37.71
N GLU A 7 31.66 -35.37 -37.02
CA GLU A 7 31.84 -35.00 -35.61
C GLU A 7 31.94 -33.47 -35.43
N ARG A 8 32.58 -32.77 -36.37
CA ARG A 8 32.61 -31.29 -36.43
C ARG A 8 31.23 -30.71 -36.73
N GLU A 9 30.45 -31.32 -37.61
CA GLU A 9 29.06 -30.92 -37.88
C GLU A 9 28.13 -31.18 -36.69
N ALA A 10 28.31 -32.29 -35.96
CA ALA A 10 27.57 -32.60 -34.74
C ALA A 10 27.89 -31.63 -33.59
N LYS A 11 29.16 -31.27 -33.39
CA LYS A 11 29.56 -30.23 -32.43
C LYS A 11 29.04 -28.84 -32.80
N ARG A 12 28.96 -28.51 -34.11
CA ARG A 12 28.31 -27.27 -34.59
C ARG A 12 26.81 -27.25 -34.30
N LYS A 13 26.11 -28.39 -34.41
CA LYS A 13 24.67 -28.49 -34.07
C LYS A 13 24.38 -28.29 -32.58
N GLY A 14 25.29 -28.67 -31.68
CA GLY A 14 25.15 -28.43 -30.23
C GLY A 14 25.21 -26.95 -29.81
N HIS A 15 25.70 -26.06 -30.70
CA HIS A 15 25.86 -24.63 -30.46
C HIS A 15 24.80 -23.75 -31.14
N LEU A 16 23.73 -24.35 -31.67
CA LEU A 16 22.66 -23.60 -32.32
C LEU A 16 21.82 -22.85 -31.28
N ILE A 17 21.68 -21.54 -31.47
CA ILE A 17 20.81 -20.70 -30.64
C ILE A 17 19.38 -21.25 -30.76
N LYS A 18 18.86 -21.78 -29.66
CA LYS A 18 17.49 -22.32 -29.62
C LYS A 18 16.47 -21.24 -30.03
N PRO A 19 15.46 -21.58 -30.84
CA PRO A 19 14.33 -20.69 -31.11
C PRO A 19 13.68 -20.18 -29.83
N ALA A 20 13.12 -18.97 -29.85
CA ALA A 20 12.53 -18.34 -28.68
C ALA A 20 11.40 -19.18 -28.05
N ILE A 21 10.59 -19.84 -28.89
CA ILE A 21 9.50 -20.74 -28.45
C ILE A 21 9.98 -21.94 -27.62
N ASN A 22 11.25 -22.32 -27.77
CA ASN A 22 11.87 -23.46 -27.07
C ASN A 22 12.78 -23.01 -25.90
N CYS A 23 12.64 -21.76 -25.46
CA CYS A 23 13.45 -21.17 -24.40
C CYS A 23 12.61 -20.90 -23.15
N THR A 24 13.22 -21.05 -21.97
CA THR A 24 12.60 -20.59 -20.72
C THR A 24 12.60 -19.06 -20.65
N SER A 25 11.70 -18.49 -19.85
CA SER A 25 11.63 -17.04 -19.58
C SER A 25 12.98 -16.48 -19.13
N SER A 26 13.67 -17.15 -18.20
CA SER A 26 15.02 -16.76 -17.75
C SER A 26 16.05 -16.73 -18.88
N THR A 27 15.97 -17.67 -19.83
CA THR A 27 16.87 -17.70 -21.00
C THR A 27 16.60 -16.52 -21.93
N LEU A 28 15.32 -16.21 -22.17
CA LEU A 28 14.89 -15.07 -22.98
C LEU A 28 15.30 -13.74 -22.33
N GLU A 29 15.13 -13.60 -21.01
CA GLU A 29 15.55 -12.42 -20.25
C GLU A 29 17.07 -12.19 -20.35
N LYS A 30 17.88 -13.25 -20.21
CA LYS A 30 19.34 -13.15 -20.39
C LYS A 30 19.72 -12.70 -21.80
N ARG A 31 19.00 -13.16 -22.82
CA ARG A 31 19.21 -12.73 -24.22
C ARG A 31 18.81 -11.26 -24.41
N ALA A 32 17.69 -10.83 -23.84
CA ALA A 32 17.26 -9.43 -23.87
C ALA A 32 18.29 -8.50 -23.19
N LYS A 33 18.80 -8.89 -22.02
CA LYS A 33 19.89 -8.17 -21.34
C LYS A 33 21.15 -8.07 -22.22
N LYS A 34 21.50 -9.13 -22.95
CA LYS A 34 22.64 -9.13 -23.87
C LYS A 34 22.44 -8.19 -25.07
N ILE A 35 21.22 -8.06 -25.58
CA ILE A 35 20.89 -7.08 -26.63
C ILE A 35 21.07 -5.67 -26.07
N ALA A 36 20.49 -5.41 -24.90
CA ALA A 36 20.56 -4.11 -24.24
C ALA A 36 21.99 -3.66 -23.95
N THR A 37 22.84 -4.54 -23.39
CA THR A 37 24.26 -4.19 -23.12
C THR A 37 25.02 -3.86 -24.39
N LYS A 38 24.74 -4.57 -25.50
CA LYS A 38 25.37 -4.29 -26.79
C LYS A 38 24.93 -2.95 -27.36
N ILE A 39 23.63 -2.65 -27.32
CA ILE A 39 23.09 -1.37 -27.79
C ILE A 39 23.60 -0.21 -26.94
N GLN A 40 23.63 -0.36 -25.61
CA GLN A 40 24.16 0.66 -24.71
C GLN A 40 25.64 0.95 -24.96
N SER A 41 26.45 -0.09 -25.18
CA SER A 41 27.87 0.08 -25.51
C SER A 41 28.05 0.83 -26.83
N ASN A 42 27.25 0.50 -27.86
CA ASN A 42 27.32 1.20 -29.14
C ASN A 42 26.87 2.66 -29.01
N PHE A 43 25.77 2.90 -28.30
CA PHE A 43 25.27 4.24 -28.02
C PHE A 43 26.36 5.11 -27.38
N ASN A 44 26.99 4.64 -26.31
CA ASN A 44 28.02 5.39 -25.61
C ASN A 44 29.26 5.68 -26.48
N ASN A 45 29.61 4.76 -27.38
CA ASN A 45 30.79 4.90 -28.25
C ASN A 45 30.58 5.91 -29.38
N ASP A 46 29.36 5.97 -29.93
CA ASP A 46 29.07 6.77 -31.11
C ASP A 46 28.44 8.13 -30.80
N ILE A 47 27.89 8.33 -29.61
CA ILE A 47 27.15 9.57 -29.30
C ILE A 47 28.01 10.83 -29.38
N ASN A 48 29.29 10.72 -29.00
CA ASN A 48 30.26 11.83 -29.06
C ASN A 48 30.67 12.21 -30.49
N LYS A 49 30.30 11.40 -31.49
CA LYS A 49 30.49 11.72 -32.93
C LYS A 49 29.29 12.47 -33.52
N ILE A 50 28.15 12.46 -32.82
CA ILE A 50 26.87 13.00 -33.31
C ILE A 50 26.51 14.28 -32.56
N TYR A 51 26.67 14.29 -31.24
CA TYR A 51 26.35 15.41 -30.37
C TYR A 51 27.61 16.06 -29.80
N HIS A 52 27.50 17.31 -29.38
CA HIS A 52 28.62 18.03 -28.77
C HIS A 52 28.89 17.48 -27.35
N PRO A 53 30.15 17.39 -26.88
CA PRO A 53 30.47 16.84 -25.57
C PRO A 53 29.84 17.56 -24.36
N SER A 54 29.37 18.80 -24.55
CA SER A 54 28.65 19.55 -23.50
C SER A 54 27.19 19.12 -23.33
N ASP A 55 26.62 18.44 -24.32
CA ASP A 55 25.22 18.02 -24.29
C ASP A 55 25.05 16.80 -23.39
N LYS A 56 24.03 16.81 -22.54
CA LYS A 56 23.72 15.69 -21.65
C LYS A 56 22.88 14.64 -22.37
N ILE A 57 23.51 13.77 -23.15
CA ILE A 57 22.81 12.71 -23.87
C ILE A 57 22.75 11.42 -23.06
N LYS A 58 21.58 10.77 -23.01
CA LYS A 58 21.37 9.49 -22.31
C LYS A 58 20.40 8.59 -23.08
N LEU A 59 20.71 7.31 -23.19
CA LEU A 59 19.78 6.28 -23.64
C LEU A 59 18.87 5.94 -22.45
N LYS A 60 17.57 6.22 -22.55
CA LYS A 60 16.63 6.00 -21.45
C LYS A 60 16.10 4.58 -21.42
N THR A 61 15.50 4.17 -22.53
CA THR A 61 14.78 2.91 -22.66
C THR A 61 15.05 2.32 -24.04
N LEU A 62 15.13 0.99 -24.09
CA LEU A 62 15.16 0.21 -25.32
C LEU A 62 13.94 -0.72 -25.35
N GLU A 63 13.14 -0.58 -26.40
CA GLU A 63 11.98 -1.42 -26.66
C GLU A 63 12.20 -2.23 -27.93
N PHE A 64 11.88 -3.52 -27.89
CA PHE A 64 11.93 -4.41 -29.04
C PHE A 64 11.05 -5.63 -28.79
N SER A 65 10.64 -6.32 -29.86
CA SER A 65 9.86 -7.55 -29.75
C SER A 65 10.61 -8.75 -30.34
N VAL A 66 10.31 -9.94 -29.82
CA VAL A 66 10.69 -11.22 -30.40
C VAL A 66 9.43 -12.05 -30.51
N ASN A 67 8.98 -12.32 -31.74
CA ASN A 67 7.65 -12.87 -32.02
C ASN A 67 6.54 -11.96 -31.43
N GLN A 68 5.65 -12.50 -30.60
CA GLN A 68 4.58 -11.77 -29.92
C GLN A 68 5.00 -11.27 -28.53
N THR A 69 6.26 -11.45 -28.13
CA THR A 69 6.74 -11.01 -26.81
C THR A 69 7.47 -9.68 -26.95
N GLU A 70 6.98 -8.67 -26.25
CA GLU A 70 7.60 -7.35 -26.15
C GLU A 70 8.60 -7.31 -24.99
N TYR A 71 9.71 -6.61 -25.19
CA TYR A 71 10.76 -6.40 -24.21
C TYR A 71 11.00 -4.90 -24.06
N GLN A 72 10.97 -4.42 -22.82
CA GLN A 72 11.43 -3.10 -22.46
C GLN A 72 12.63 -3.21 -21.51
N VAL A 73 13.73 -2.54 -21.85
CA VAL A 73 14.92 -2.46 -21.00
C VAL A 73 15.18 -1.00 -20.65
N ASN A 74 15.10 -0.68 -19.36
CA ASN A 74 15.37 0.65 -18.83
C ASN A 74 16.84 0.76 -18.40
N PHE A 75 17.55 1.77 -18.91
CA PHE A 75 18.96 2.05 -18.59
C PHE A 75 19.11 3.14 -17.53
N GLU A 76 18.04 3.88 -17.24
CA GLU A 76 18.05 4.80 -16.11
C GLU A 76 18.06 3.99 -14.82
N HIS A 77 19.07 4.24 -13.98
CA HIS A 77 18.90 4.04 -12.54
C HIS A 77 17.83 5.03 -12.12
N LYS A 78 16.59 4.56 -11.95
CA LYS A 78 15.57 5.38 -11.32
C LYS A 78 16.17 5.82 -9.97
N ASN A 79 16.16 7.12 -9.69
CA ASN A 79 16.61 7.62 -8.40
C ASN A 79 15.78 6.89 -7.32
N GLN A 80 16.42 6.34 -6.28
CA GLN A 80 15.70 5.60 -5.23
C GLN A 80 14.56 6.42 -4.64
N LEU A 81 14.74 7.75 -4.55
CA LEU A 81 13.70 8.68 -4.13
C LEU A 81 12.49 8.68 -5.08
N ASP A 82 12.74 8.69 -6.39
CA ASP A 82 11.69 8.74 -7.42
C ASP A 82 10.97 7.39 -7.55
N GLU A 83 11.68 6.26 -7.38
CA GLU A 83 11.07 4.93 -7.26
C GLU A 83 10.16 4.85 -6.03
N ASN A 84 10.66 5.33 -4.89
CA ASN A 84 9.91 5.29 -3.65
C ASN A 84 8.63 6.14 -3.73
N ASN A 85 8.73 7.35 -4.28
CA ASN A 85 7.58 8.24 -4.51
C ASN A 85 6.57 7.62 -5.48
N ARG A 86 7.04 6.93 -6.53
CA ARG A 86 6.18 6.22 -7.47
C ARG A 86 5.42 5.08 -6.79
N ILE A 87 6.11 4.21 -6.05
CA ILE A 87 5.47 3.09 -5.35
C ILE A 87 4.47 3.61 -4.30
N GLN A 88 4.82 4.66 -3.54
CA GLN A 88 3.90 5.30 -2.59
C GLN A 88 2.64 5.85 -3.28
N SER A 89 2.78 6.45 -4.46
CA SER A 89 1.64 6.92 -5.26
C SER A 89 0.75 5.76 -5.71
N ILE A 90 1.34 4.62 -6.09
CA ILE A 90 0.60 3.42 -6.44
C ILE A 90 -0.15 2.86 -5.22
N VAL A 91 0.51 2.75 -4.06
CA VAL A 91 -0.14 2.34 -2.80
C VAL A 91 -1.35 3.23 -2.52
N LYS A 92 -1.19 4.55 -2.65
CA LYS A 92 -2.29 5.50 -2.46
C LYS A 92 -3.47 5.23 -3.40
N VAL A 93 -3.22 5.01 -4.69
CA VAL A 93 -4.27 4.71 -5.68
C VAL A 93 -4.95 3.38 -5.36
N VAL A 94 -4.18 2.35 -5.00
CA VAL A 94 -4.70 1.03 -4.61
C VAL A 94 -5.63 1.17 -3.40
N ASP A 95 -5.20 1.89 -2.36
CA ASP A 95 -5.99 2.09 -1.14
C ASP A 95 -7.24 2.94 -1.40
N HIS A 96 -7.13 4.07 -2.11
CA HIS A 96 -8.29 4.93 -2.41
C HIS A 96 -9.28 4.23 -3.36
N GLY A 97 -8.77 3.47 -4.32
CA GLY A 97 -9.58 2.71 -5.27
C GLY A 97 -10.13 1.39 -4.71
N GLN A 98 -9.78 1.04 -3.46
CA GLN A 98 -10.13 -0.23 -2.82
C GLN A 98 -9.77 -1.45 -3.70
N ILE A 99 -8.63 -1.38 -4.39
CA ILE A 99 -8.20 -2.42 -5.32
C ILE A 99 -7.66 -3.59 -4.50
N SER A 100 -8.25 -4.77 -4.69
CA SER A 100 -7.78 -5.98 -4.01
C SER A 100 -6.36 -6.34 -4.45
N ARG A 101 -5.65 -7.08 -3.59
CA ARG A 101 -4.29 -7.56 -3.90
C ARG A 101 -4.26 -8.39 -5.17
N ASP A 102 -5.25 -9.26 -5.37
CA ASP A 102 -5.34 -10.13 -6.54
C ASP A 102 -5.67 -9.33 -7.80
N SER A 103 -6.63 -8.39 -7.71
CA SER A 103 -6.94 -7.48 -8.82
C SER A 103 -5.73 -6.66 -9.25
N TYR A 104 -4.92 -6.18 -8.31
CA TYR A 104 -3.68 -5.47 -8.65
C TYR A 104 -2.64 -6.42 -9.26
N GLN A 105 -2.54 -7.67 -8.78
CA GLN A 105 -1.65 -8.68 -9.36
C GLN A 105 -2.00 -8.99 -10.81
N ASP A 106 -3.28 -9.18 -11.12
CA ASP A 106 -3.76 -9.43 -12.49
C ASP A 106 -3.45 -8.25 -13.42
N LEU A 107 -3.66 -7.03 -12.91
CA LEU A 107 -3.36 -5.81 -13.65
C LEU A 107 -1.85 -5.68 -13.93
N ALA A 108 -1.01 -5.87 -12.91
CA ALA A 108 0.45 -5.80 -13.03
C ALA A 108 1.05 -6.96 -13.83
N ALA A 109 0.33 -8.09 -13.99
CA ALA A 109 0.74 -9.19 -14.86
C ALA A 109 0.51 -8.87 -16.35
N THR A 110 -0.44 -7.98 -16.65
CA THR A 110 -0.81 -7.61 -18.02
C THR A 110 0.02 -6.43 -18.55
N ASP A 111 0.36 -5.46 -17.70
CA ASP A 111 1.16 -4.29 -18.06
C ASP A 111 2.58 -4.37 -17.47
N TYR A 112 3.57 -4.54 -18.36
CA TYR A 112 4.99 -4.65 -17.97
C TYR A 112 5.56 -3.35 -17.39
N HIS A 113 4.92 -2.20 -17.61
CA HIS A 113 5.33 -0.92 -17.03
C HIS A 113 4.88 -0.76 -15.57
N MET A 114 3.99 -1.62 -15.06
CA MET A 114 3.51 -1.55 -13.69
C MET A 114 4.51 -2.10 -12.68
N GLU A 115 4.49 -1.54 -11.47
CA GLU A 115 5.33 -2.03 -10.38
C GLU A 115 4.77 -3.35 -9.85
N ARG A 116 5.67 -4.30 -9.55
CA ARG A 116 5.28 -5.64 -9.10
C ARG A 116 4.48 -5.57 -7.79
N ALA A 117 3.44 -6.39 -7.68
CA ALA A 117 2.54 -6.40 -6.53
C ALA A 117 3.24 -6.54 -5.17
N TYR A 118 4.30 -7.35 -5.07
CA TYR A 118 5.03 -7.49 -3.81
C TYR A 118 5.73 -6.19 -3.37
N LEU A 119 6.20 -5.35 -4.31
CA LEU A 119 6.84 -4.07 -3.99
C LEU A 119 5.83 -3.10 -3.40
N VAL A 120 4.64 -3.02 -4.01
CA VAL A 120 3.52 -2.20 -3.54
C VAL A 120 3.07 -2.68 -2.16
N PHE A 121 2.87 -3.98 -1.98
CA PHE A 121 2.41 -4.52 -0.70
C PHE A 121 3.45 -4.38 0.42
N ASN A 122 4.73 -4.60 0.13
CA ASN A 122 5.81 -4.36 1.10
C ASN A 122 5.87 -2.88 1.51
N LYS A 123 5.69 -1.95 0.56
CA LYS A 123 5.62 -0.52 0.87
C LYS A 123 4.40 -0.19 1.73
N ARG A 124 3.25 -0.83 1.48
CA ARG A 124 2.06 -0.69 2.32
C ARG A 124 2.34 -1.14 3.76
N ILE A 125 2.99 -2.28 3.95
CA ILE A 125 3.42 -2.75 5.28
C ILE A 125 4.36 -1.75 5.96
N GLU A 126 5.34 -1.22 5.24
CA GLU A 126 6.28 -0.22 5.75
C GLU A 126 5.55 1.04 6.23
N ILE A 127 4.60 1.55 5.43
CA ILE A 127 3.76 2.70 5.79
C ILE A 127 2.92 2.37 7.03
N THR A 128 2.27 1.20 7.09
CA THR A 128 1.48 0.78 8.25
C THR A 128 2.33 0.71 9.51
N ASN A 129 3.54 0.16 9.43
CA ASN A 129 4.47 0.08 10.57
C ASN A 129 4.92 1.47 11.04
N TYR A 130 5.23 2.36 10.11
CA TYR A 130 5.56 3.75 10.42
C TYR A 130 4.38 4.47 11.08
N MET A 131 3.18 4.32 10.53
CA MET A 131 1.97 4.92 11.10
C MET A 131 1.67 4.37 12.49
N ASN A 132 1.88 3.08 12.74
CA ASN A 132 1.71 2.48 14.07
C ASN A 132 2.71 2.98 15.11
N GLN A 133 3.85 3.54 14.70
CA GLN A 133 4.78 4.21 15.62
C GLN A 133 4.31 5.62 16.01
N ILE A 134 3.59 6.30 15.10
CA ILE A 134 3.09 7.66 15.31
C ILE A 134 1.74 7.65 16.02
N ILE A 135 0.78 6.91 15.45
CA ILE A 135 -0.58 6.75 15.96
C ILE A 135 -0.74 5.28 16.30
N LYS A 136 -0.38 4.95 17.53
CA LYS A 136 -0.37 3.56 17.97
C LYS A 136 -1.78 2.99 17.99
N ILE A 137 -1.93 1.82 17.38
CA ILE A 137 -3.12 1.00 17.54
C ILE A 137 -2.98 0.21 18.85
N SER A 138 -3.91 0.44 19.76
CA SER A 138 -3.98 -0.25 21.06
C SER A 138 -5.15 -1.22 21.07
N LEU A 139 -4.96 -2.36 21.74
CA LEU A 139 -5.96 -3.40 21.85
C LEU A 139 -6.62 -3.33 23.23
N ILE A 140 -7.94 -3.46 23.25
CA ILE A 140 -8.73 -3.56 24.49
C ILE A 140 -9.46 -4.90 24.52
N ASN A 141 -9.33 -5.62 25.63
CA ASN A 141 -10.02 -6.89 25.81
C ASN A 141 -11.46 -6.65 26.26
N MET A 142 -12.41 -7.20 25.50
CA MET A 142 -13.85 -7.05 25.73
C MET A 142 -14.54 -8.36 26.15
N LYS A 143 -13.77 -9.43 26.39
CA LYS A 143 -14.31 -10.72 26.84
C LYS A 143 -15.15 -10.55 28.11
N GLY A 144 -16.40 -11.01 28.05
CA GLY A 144 -17.35 -10.94 29.18
C GLY A 144 -18.01 -9.58 29.40
N LYS A 145 -17.78 -8.59 28.53
CA LYS A 145 -18.42 -7.25 28.59
C LYS A 145 -19.52 -7.06 27.55
N ASP A 146 -19.41 -7.73 26.41
CA ASP A 146 -20.52 -7.87 25.48
C ASP A 146 -21.25 -9.19 25.70
N LYS A 147 -22.58 -9.14 25.61
CA LYS A 147 -23.42 -10.34 25.46
C LYS A 147 -23.21 -10.91 24.05
N LEU A 148 -22.00 -11.38 23.77
CA LEU A 148 -21.60 -12.03 22.53
C LEU A 148 -21.99 -13.53 22.52
N GLU A 149 -22.87 -13.94 23.45
CA GLU A 149 -23.19 -15.34 23.72
C GLU A 149 -24.08 -16.02 22.67
N ASN A 150 -24.56 -15.34 21.62
CA ASN A 150 -25.43 -15.95 20.60
C ASN A 150 -25.19 -15.39 19.19
N ILE A 151 -23.96 -15.37 18.71
CA ILE A 151 -23.71 -15.15 17.28
C ILE A 151 -23.31 -16.50 16.69
N GLU A 152 -24.27 -17.19 16.08
CA GLU A 152 -23.98 -18.32 15.19
C GLU A 152 -23.07 -17.80 14.08
N ALA A 153 -21.81 -18.23 14.09
CA ALA A 153 -20.87 -17.92 13.03
C ALA A 153 -21.28 -18.71 11.79
N GLU A 154 -22.05 -18.11 10.88
CA GLU A 154 -22.22 -18.66 9.54
C GLU A 154 -20.85 -18.75 8.84
N GLU A 155 -20.57 -19.84 8.13
CA GLU A 155 -19.27 -20.14 7.47
C GLU A 155 -18.70 -18.96 6.68
N PRO A 156 -17.53 -18.39 7.04
CA PRO A 156 -17.01 -17.15 6.46
C PRO A 156 -16.91 -17.19 4.92
N ASP A 157 -17.36 -16.13 4.23
CA ASP A 157 -17.19 -15.92 2.76
C ASP A 157 -15.72 -15.64 2.37
N ILE A 158 -14.78 -15.74 3.32
CA ILE A 158 -13.38 -15.38 3.17
C ILE A 158 -12.60 -16.68 3.01
N ALA A 159 -11.94 -16.87 1.88
CA ALA A 159 -11.14 -18.07 1.60
C ALA A 159 -9.67 -17.95 2.07
N ASP A 160 -9.24 -16.76 2.48
CA ASP A 160 -7.86 -16.49 2.91
C ASP A 160 -7.63 -16.97 4.35
N VAL A 161 -6.81 -18.01 4.49
CA VAL A 161 -6.49 -18.69 5.75
C VAL A 161 -5.80 -17.77 6.76
N ASP A 162 -4.99 -16.81 6.30
CA ASP A 162 -4.29 -15.88 7.19
C ASP A 162 -5.27 -14.87 7.79
N ILE A 163 -6.23 -14.39 6.99
CA ILE A 163 -7.30 -13.50 7.46
C ILE A 163 -8.24 -14.23 8.41
N ILE A 164 -8.62 -15.48 8.11
CA ILE A 164 -9.48 -16.28 9.00
C ILE A 164 -8.82 -16.43 10.37
N LYS A 165 -7.52 -16.75 10.40
CA LYS A 165 -6.77 -16.93 11.64
C LYS A 165 -6.70 -15.64 12.46
N GLU A 166 -6.38 -14.52 11.82
CA GLU A 166 -6.34 -13.20 12.47
C GLU A 166 -7.71 -12.79 13.03
N VAL A 167 -8.79 -13.04 12.28
CA VAL A 167 -10.16 -12.80 12.73
C VAL A 167 -10.51 -13.67 13.93
N THR A 168 -10.13 -14.96 13.95
CA THR A 168 -10.37 -15.84 15.11
C THR A 168 -9.58 -15.45 16.35
N ASP A 169 -8.33 -15.01 16.19
CA ASP A 169 -7.46 -14.62 17.32
C ASP A 169 -7.89 -13.27 17.93
N THR A 170 -8.58 -12.43 17.16
CA THR A 170 -9.06 -11.10 17.58
C THR A 170 -10.52 -11.08 18.05
N ILE A 171 -11.21 -12.23 18.12
CA ILE A 171 -12.59 -12.31 18.61
C ILE A 171 -12.69 -11.77 20.03
N GLY A 172 -13.55 -10.76 20.20
CA GLY A 172 -13.77 -10.09 21.48
C GLY A 172 -12.69 -9.08 21.87
N MET A 173 -11.85 -8.65 20.92
CA MET A 173 -10.92 -7.54 21.10
C MET A 173 -11.46 -6.30 20.39
N GLY A 174 -11.48 -5.18 21.11
CA GLY A 174 -11.64 -3.86 20.53
C GLY A 174 -10.29 -3.26 20.17
N VAL A 175 -10.33 -2.28 19.28
CA VAL A 175 -9.19 -1.52 18.80
C VAL A 175 -9.39 -0.06 19.12
N LEU A 176 -8.36 0.59 19.67
CA LEU A 176 -8.37 1.98 20.08
C LEU A 176 -7.19 2.76 19.50
N ARG A 177 -7.42 4.03 19.17
CA ARG A 177 -6.38 5.01 18.81
C ARG A 177 -6.53 6.25 19.67
N SER A 178 -5.39 6.83 20.06
CA SER A 178 -5.37 8.11 20.77
C SER A 178 -5.86 9.22 19.85
N ALA A 179 -6.85 9.98 20.29
CA ALA A 179 -7.27 11.19 19.59
C ALA A 179 -6.19 12.27 19.68
N LYS A 180 -5.41 12.30 20.77
CA LYS A 180 -4.24 13.17 20.90
C LYS A 180 -3.24 12.90 19.78
N ASP A 181 -2.82 11.64 19.61
CA ASP A 181 -1.84 11.28 18.58
C ASP A 181 -2.35 11.58 17.16
N ILE A 182 -3.63 11.29 16.89
CA ILE A 182 -4.29 11.63 15.62
C ILE A 182 -4.25 13.14 15.37
N LEU A 183 -4.68 13.95 16.35
CA LEU A 183 -4.72 15.40 16.23
C LEU A 183 -3.31 15.97 16.02
N CYS A 184 -2.33 15.53 16.81
CA CYS A 184 -0.94 15.98 16.68
C CYS A 184 -0.32 15.64 15.33
N TYR A 185 -0.71 14.50 14.74
CA TYR A 185 -0.28 14.16 13.38
C TYR A 185 -0.92 15.06 12.31
N ILE A 186 -2.21 15.40 12.45
CA ILE A 186 -3.00 16.04 11.39
C ILE A 186 -2.93 17.58 11.43
N ILE A 187 -2.86 18.19 12.62
CA ILE A 187 -2.88 19.64 12.80
C ILE A 187 -1.81 20.37 11.96
N PRO A 188 -0.52 19.95 11.93
CA PRO A 188 0.49 20.63 11.13
C PRO A 188 0.13 20.69 9.64
N HIS A 189 -0.50 19.63 9.12
CA HIS A 189 -0.95 19.58 7.73
C HIS A 189 -2.15 20.49 7.46
N LEU A 190 -3.10 20.57 8.41
CA LEU A 190 -4.25 21.46 8.30
C LEU A 190 -3.86 22.94 8.41
N GLN A 191 -2.88 23.27 9.24
CA GLN A 191 -2.29 24.61 9.30
C GLN A 191 -1.62 24.99 7.97
N LYS A 192 -0.84 24.07 7.39
CA LYS A 192 -0.19 24.28 6.08
C LYS A 192 -1.22 24.51 4.96
N LYS A 193 -2.38 23.86 5.04
CA LYS A 193 -3.51 24.05 4.12
C LYS A 193 -4.39 25.27 4.44
N GLN A 194 -4.07 26.03 5.49
CA GLN A 194 -4.86 27.17 5.97
C GLN A 194 -6.31 26.79 6.34
N VAL A 195 -6.54 25.52 6.71
CA VAL A 195 -7.83 25.06 7.27
C VAL A 195 -7.92 25.44 8.74
N LEU A 196 -6.83 25.29 9.48
CA LEU A 196 -6.70 25.76 10.86
C LEU A 196 -5.90 27.06 10.86
N ASN A 197 -6.43 28.07 11.56
CA ASN A 197 -5.79 29.38 11.68
C ASN A 197 -4.98 29.43 12.97
N SER A 198 -3.68 29.73 12.90
CA SER A 198 -2.84 29.86 14.10
C SER A 198 -3.28 31.00 15.04
N SER A 199 -4.05 31.97 14.54
CA SER A 199 -4.64 33.04 15.34
C SER A 199 -5.93 32.63 16.07
N ASP A 200 -6.56 31.53 15.67
CA ASP A 200 -7.71 30.94 16.36
C ASP A 200 -7.31 29.56 16.89
N PRO A 201 -6.93 29.46 18.18
CA PRO A 201 -6.45 28.21 18.76
C PRO A 201 -7.57 27.19 18.99
N ILE A 202 -8.84 27.51 18.68
CA ILE A 202 -9.99 26.65 18.96
C ILE A 202 -10.19 25.64 17.83
N ILE A 203 -10.14 24.36 18.20
CA ILE A 203 -10.46 23.24 17.30
C ILE A 203 -11.81 22.66 17.70
N HIS A 204 -12.76 22.70 16.77
CA HIS A 204 -14.09 22.14 16.97
C HIS A 204 -14.10 20.67 16.53
N LEU A 205 -14.44 19.77 17.44
CA LEU A 205 -14.54 18.33 17.17
C LEU A 205 -16.01 17.89 17.19
N ARG A 206 -16.40 17.07 16.22
CA ARG A 206 -17.67 16.33 16.25
C ARG A 206 -17.37 14.85 16.39
N ILE A 207 -17.95 14.22 17.40
CA ILE A 207 -17.85 12.79 17.65
C ILE A 207 -19.10 12.13 17.06
N SER A 208 -18.90 11.05 16.31
CA SER A 208 -19.98 10.25 15.75
C SER A 208 -19.66 8.78 15.95
N ASP A 209 -20.69 8.00 16.26
CA ASP A 209 -20.62 6.55 16.28
C ASP A 209 -21.57 6.01 15.21
N ASP A 210 -21.17 4.95 14.52
CA ASP A 210 -22.09 4.17 13.72
C ASP A 210 -22.09 2.70 14.16
N GLY A 211 -23.17 2.30 14.84
CA GLY A 211 -23.51 0.89 15.07
C GLY A 211 -23.99 0.20 13.80
N ARG A 212 -23.26 0.33 12.68
CA ARG A 212 -23.58 -0.34 11.41
C ARG A 212 -22.95 -1.73 11.38
N ASN A 213 -23.59 -2.65 10.65
CA ASN A 213 -23.01 -3.96 10.38
C ASN A 213 -21.75 -3.81 9.50
N VAL A 214 -20.57 -3.61 10.09
CA VAL A 214 -19.29 -3.62 9.37
C VAL A 214 -18.92 -5.08 9.15
N GLY A 215 -19.48 -5.65 8.09
CA GLY A 215 -19.38 -7.08 7.75
C GLY A 215 -20.74 -7.77 7.81
N ARG A 216 -20.93 -8.80 6.97
CA ARG A 216 -22.22 -9.52 6.88
C ARG A 216 -22.54 -10.36 8.12
N LYS A 217 -21.61 -10.53 9.06
CA LYS A 217 -21.65 -11.59 10.10
C LYS A 217 -21.51 -11.11 11.54
N ILE A 218 -20.74 -10.06 11.80
CA ILE A 218 -20.51 -9.52 13.14
C ILE A 218 -20.85 -8.03 13.11
N LYS A 219 -21.75 -7.60 14.00
CA LYS A 219 -22.00 -6.18 14.23
C LYS A 219 -20.74 -5.57 14.81
N HIS A 220 -20.33 -4.44 14.29
CA HIS A 220 -19.25 -3.66 14.86
C HIS A 220 -19.77 -2.29 15.23
N VAL A 221 -19.16 -1.69 16.23
CA VAL A 221 -19.38 -0.31 16.61
C VAL A 221 -18.10 0.44 16.27
N MET A 222 -18.23 1.53 15.52
CA MET A 222 -17.11 2.36 15.11
C MET A 222 -17.32 3.80 15.57
N VAL A 223 -16.48 4.21 16.51
CA VAL A 223 -16.49 5.58 17.03
C VAL A 223 -15.43 6.38 16.30
N THR A 224 -15.84 7.51 15.77
CA THR A 224 -15.01 8.43 15.00
C THR A 224 -15.14 9.86 15.55
N PHE A 225 -14.16 10.70 15.25
CA PHE A 225 -14.34 12.14 15.33
C PHE A 225 -13.91 12.81 14.03
N MET A 226 -14.46 14.00 13.77
CA MET A 226 -14.06 14.87 12.67
C MET A 226 -13.73 16.27 13.19
N ILE A 227 -12.90 17.00 12.44
CA ILE A 227 -12.57 18.40 12.71
C ILE A 227 -13.54 19.29 11.94
N LEU A 228 -14.42 19.99 12.66
CA LEU A 228 -15.48 20.82 12.09
C LEU A 228 -14.96 22.07 11.38
N ASN A 229 -13.77 22.56 11.73
CA ASN A 229 -13.11 23.68 11.03
C ASN A 229 -12.91 23.39 9.53
N HIS A 230 -12.95 22.11 9.12
CA HIS A 230 -12.89 21.72 7.73
C HIS A 230 -14.31 21.68 7.09
N GLU A 231 -14.97 22.84 7.01
CA GLU A 231 -16.40 22.99 6.68
C GLU A 231 -16.87 22.19 5.45
N ASN A 232 -16.05 22.15 4.39
CA ASN A 232 -16.39 21.50 3.12
C ASN A 232 -16.21 19.97 3.11
N LYS A 233 -15.81 19.34 4.21
CA LYS A 233 -15.46 17.90 4.28
C LYS A 233 -16.30 17.10 5.27
N SER A 234 -17.38 17.69 5.76
CA SER A 234 -18.29 17.04 6.71
C SER A 234 -18.95 15.75 6.21
N HIS A 235 -19.07 15.58 4.89
CA HIS A 235 -19.63 14.37 4.27
C HIS A 235 -18.58 13.42 3.71
N ASP A 236 -17.30 13.75 3.84
CA ASP A 236 -16.19 12.99 3.29
C ASP A 236 -15.68 11.99 4.34
N ALA A 237 -15.77 10.69 4.02
CA ALA A 237 -15.38 9.61 4.92
C ALA A 237 -13.89 9.69 5.31
N ASP A 238 -13.03 10.25 4.44
CA ASP A 238 -11.59 10.39 4.69
C ASP A 238 -11.26 11.37 5.84
N TYR A 239 -12.25 12.14 6.30
CA TYR A 239 -12.12 13.12 7.39
C TYR A 239 -12.79 12.66 8.69
N HIS A 240 -13.25 11.41 8.74
CA HIS A 240 -13.76 10.76 9.94
C HIS A 240 -12.67 9.86 10.52
N TYR A 241 -12.03 10.33 11.59
CA TYR A 241 -10.91 9.64 12.21
C TYR A 241 -11.41 8.66 13.26
N THR A 242 -11.21 7.36 13.01
CA THR A 242 -11.58 6.29 13.94
C THR A 242 -10.75 6.33 15.21
N VAL A 243 -11.42 6.39 16.36
CA VAL A 243 -10.83 6.29 17.70
C VAL A 243 -11.10 4.95 18.35
N ALA A 244 -12.23 4.31 18.03
CA ALA A 244 -12.56 2.98 18.51
C ALA A 244 -13.23 2.16 17.41
N LEU A 245 -12.89 0.87 17.36
CA LEU A 245 -13.58 -0.13 16.55
C LEU A 245 -13.68 -1.40 17.39
N TYR A 246 -14.88 -1.93 17.60
CA TYR A 246 -15.04 -3.16 18.35
C TYR A 246 -16.23 -4.01 17.87
N PRO A 247 -16.15 -5.34 18.01
CA PRO A 247 -17.27 -6.22 17.72
C PRO A 247 -18.34 -6.08 18.81
N GLY A 248 -19.60 -5.95 18.43
CA GLY A 248 -20.71 -5.82 19.35
C GLY A 248 -21.84 -4.94 18.82
N THR A 249 -22.80 -4.68 19.69
CA THR A 249 -23.85 -3.69 19.47
C THR A 249 -23.61 -2.48 20.34
N GLU A 250 -24.00 -1.30 19.86
CA GLU A 250 -23.93 -0.08 20.65
C GLU A 250 -24.76 -0.25 21.94
N ASN A 251 -24.05 -0.29 23.07
CA ASN A 251 -24.60 -0.34 24.42
C ASN A 251 -23.82 0.66 25.26
N TYR A 252 -24.52 1.48 26.03
CA TYR A 252 -23.93 2.49 26.91
C TYR A 252 -22.82 1.94 27.82
N ASP A 253 -23.00 0.77 28.44
CA ASP A 253 -22.00 0.21 29.36
C ASP A 253 -20.73 -0.23 28.63
N THR A 254 -20.88 -0.88 27.47
CA THR A 254 -19.77 -1.27 26.60
C THR A 254 -19.07 -0.02 26.05
N LEU A 255 -19.82 0.95 25.55
CA LEU A 255 -19.29 2.19 24.99
C LEU A 255 -18.51 2.99 26.06
N LYS A 256 -19.08 3.13 27.27
CA LYS A 256 -18.43 3.80 28.40
C LYS A 256 -17.14 3.10 28.80
N PHE A 257 -17.11 1.77 28.79
CA PHE A 257 -15.91 0.99 29.08
C PHE A 257 -14.83 1.18 28.01
N VAL A 258 -15.20 1.00 26.73
CA VAL A 258 -14.27 1.08 25.60
C VAL A 258 -13.73 2.49 25.41
N LEU A 259 -14.59 3.50 25.50
CA LEU A 259 -14.22 4.91 25.30
C LEU A 259 -13.64 5.58 26.54
N ASN A 260 -13.47 4.89 27.68
CA ASN A 260 -12.92 5.52 28.87
C ASN A 260 -11.57 6.24 28.61
N PRO A 261 -10.59 5.64 27.90
CA PRO A 261 -9.35 6.33 27.56
C PRO A 261 -9.57 7.60 26.72
N PHE A 262 -10.45 7.52 25.72
CA PHE A 262 -10.80 8.65 24.86
C PHE A 262 -11.49 9.78 25.64
N LEU A 263 -12.39 9.45 26.59
CA LEU A 263 -13.04 10.44 27.44
C LEU A 263 -12.04 11.16 28.36
N GLU A 264 -11.03 10.47 28.88
CA GLU A 264 -9.97 11.13 29.67
C GLU A 264 -9.12 12.07 28.80
N GLU A 265 -8.83 11.70 27.54
CA GLU A 265 -8.17 12.61 26.60
C GLU A 265 -8.99 13.87 26.35
N LEU A 266 -10.30 13.73 26.07
CA LEU A 266 -11.19 14.89 25.85
C LEU A 266 -11.27 15.81 27.08
N ARG A 267 -11.29 15.24 28.29
CA ARG A 267 -11.23 16.03 29.54
C ARG A 267 -9.91 16.76 29.66
N SER A 268 -8.80 16.10 29.33
CA SER A 268 -7.48 16.73 29.32
C SER A 268 -7.42 17.89 28.32
N PHE A 269 -7.93 17.70 27.10
CA PHE A 269 -7.99 18.77 26.09
C PHE A 269 -8.77 19.99 26.59
N LYS A 270 -9.91 19.75 27.24
CA LYS A 270 -10.75 20.81 27.77
C LYS A 270 -10.07 21.59 28.90
N ASN A 271 -9.35 20.90 29.78
CA ASN A 271 -8.77 21.50 30.98
C ASN A 271 -7.40 22.13 30.72
N ASN A 272 -6.58 21.48 29.90
CA ASN A 272 -5.17 21.79 29.72
C ASN A 272 -4.83 22.26 28.30
N GLY A 273 -5.76 22.16 27.35
CA GLY A 273 -5.48 22.33 25.93
C GLY A 273 -4.85 21.07 25.31
N LEU A 274 -4.52 21.17 24.01
CA LEU A 274 -3.82 20.11 23.28
C LEU A 274 -2.33 20.47 23.18
N GLU A 275 -1.48 19.65 23.79
CA GLU A 275 -0.02 19.75 23.67
C GLU A 275 0.52 18.60 22.82
N CYS A 276 1.05 18.99 21.66
CA CYS A 276 1.91 18.19 20.80
C CYS A 276 3.36 18.65 21.04
#